data_AF-A0A150I3I9-F1
#
_entry.id   AF-A0A150I3I9-F1
#
_cell.length_a   1.000
_cell.length_b   1.000
_cell.length_c   1.000
_cell.angle_alpha   90.00
_cell.angle_beta   90.00
_cell.angle_gamma   90.00
#
_symmetry.space_group_name_H-M   'P 1'
#
loop_
_entity.id
_entity.type
_entity.pdbx_description
1 polymer ?
#
loop_
_entity_poly.entity_id
_entity_poly.type
_entity_poly.pdbx_seq_one_letter_code
_entity_poly.pdbx_strand_id
1 'polypeptide(L)'
;MNAIVPVQIQMMTSLEIAELVEKRHDNVKRTIENLVKQAVIASPQVEEKPTAGRPSTFYVFSGEQGKRDSIIVVAQLCPEFTARLVDRWQELEAQVAQPVFDISNPYHLLQAIETQAKQNIELTQKVEKLEPKAQALDTIAETVHTYCIRECAKTIGIKEKDLINLLLQKKWCYRDAEKKLQPHAQYVLNGVFTNKASPVIKNQNDGQERVFLHMRVTAFGLTRITGLVNKEKLK
;
A
#
# COMPACT_ATOMS: atom_id res chain seq x y z
N MET A 1 39.20 30.61 -27.85
CA MET A 1 39.81 29.28 -28.11
C MET A 1 38.73 28.25 -27.91
N ASN A 2 38.16 27.69 -28.98
CA ASN A 2 37.17 26.63 -28.86
C ASN A 2 37.90 25.34 -28.52
N ALA A 3 37.63 24.80 -27.33
CA ALA A 3 38.15 23.50 -26.92
C ALA A 3 37.58 22.43 -27.86
N ILE A 4 38.47 21.74 -28.58
CA ILE A 4 38.14 20.53 -29.33
C ILE A 4 37.89 19.47 -28.25
N VAL A 5 36.62 19.24 -27.92
CA VAL A 5 36.23 18.10 -27.09
C VAL A 5 36.58 16.84 -27.89
N PRO A 6 37.37 15.90 -27.36
CA PRO A 6 37.62 14.64 -28.05
C PRO A 6 36.28 13.93 -28.21
N VAL A 7 35.83 13.77 -29.46
CA VAL A 7 34.66 12.94 -29.78
C VAL A 7 35.00 11.53 -29.36
N GLN A 8 34.41 11.09 -28.26
CA GLN A 8 34.55 9.73 -27.76
C GLN A 8 33.82 8.83 -28.74
N ILE A 9 34.57 8.14 -29.60
CA ILE A 9 34.00 7.22 -30.60
C ILE A 9 33.43 6.03 -29.83
N GLN A 10 32.11 6.00 -29.67
CA GLN A 10 31.41 4.85 -29.11
C GLN A 10 31.47 3.72 -30.14
N MET A 11 32.17 2.64 -29.78
CA MET A 11 32.28 1.42 -30.56
C MET A 11 31.94 0.22 -29.68
N MET A 12 31.38 -0.82 -30.29
CA MET A 12 31.23 -2.14 -29.67
C MET A 12 31.72 -3.20 -30.65
N THR A 13 32.42 -4.20 -30.16
CA THR A 13 32.94 -5.29 -30.99
C THR A 13 32.10 -6.55 -30.85
N SER A 14 32.13 -7.44 -31.85
CA SER A 14 31.44 -8.73 -31.74
C SER A 14 32.01 -9.65 -30.65
N LEU A 15 33.24 -9.41 -30.18
CA LEU A 15 33.81 -10.09 -29.02
C LEU A 15 33.14 -9.62 -27.72
N GLU A 16 32.95 -8.31 -27.55
CA GLU A 16 32.21 -7.75 -26.41
C GLU A 16 30.75 -8.24 -26.42
N ILE A 17 30.11 -8.34 -27.59
CA ILE A 17 28.76 -8.92 -27.71
C ILE A 17 28.74 -10.39 -27.27
N ALA A 18 29.76 -11.17 -27.64
CA ALA A 18 29.88 -12.57 -27.24
C ALA A 18 29.99 -12.73 -25.72
N GLU A 19 30.76 -11.85 -25.07
CA GLU A 19 30.86 -11.77 -23.62
C GLU A 19 29.54 -11.35 -22.97
N LEU A 20 28.88 -10.31 -23.50
CA LEU A 20 27.61 -9.79 -22.97
C LEU A 20 26.45 -10.79 -23.03
N VAL A 21 26.40 -11.62 -24.07
CA VAL A 21 25.34 -12.62 -24.25
C VAL A 21 25.77 -14.01 -23.77
N GLU A 22 26.99 -14.14 -23.25
CA GLU A 22 27.59 -15.40 -22.78
C GLU A 22 27.50 -16.52 -23.84
N LYS A 23 27.76 -16.17 -25.11
CA LYS A 23 27.76 -17.12 -26.24
C LYS A 23 29.14 -17.20 -26.88
N ARG A 24 29.41 -18.33 -27.53
CA ARG A 24 30.63 -18.48 -28.34
C ARG A 24 30.64 -17.46 -29.47
N HIS A 25 31.78 -16.82 -29.69
CA HIS A 25 31.99 -15.82 -30.74
C HIS A 25 31.58 -16.30 -32.14
N ASP A 26 31.79 -17.58 -32.45
CA ASP A 26 31.38 -18.17 -33.74
C ASP A 26 29.86 -18.09 -33.97
N ASN A 27 29.05 -18.24 -32.91
CA ASN A 27 27.60 -18.10 -33.01
C ASN A 27 27.22 -16.63 -33.27
N VAL A 28 27.92 -15.68 -32.64
CA VAL A 28 27.71 -14.25 -32.86
C VAL A 28 28.04 -13.86 -34.29
N LYS A 29 29.18 -14.31 -34.83
CA LYS A 29 29.55 -14.08 -36.24
C LYS A 29 28.50 -14.61 -37.21
N ARG A 30 28.05 -15.86 -37.01
CA ARG A 30 27.02 -16.47 -37.86
C ARG A 30 25.72 -15.67 -37.84
N THR A 31 25.32 -15.16 -36.67
CA THR A 31 24.14 -14.29 -36.55
C THR A 31 24.34 -12.97 -37.29
N ILE A 32 25.49 -12.32 -37.16
CA ILE A 32 25.83 -11.09 -37.90
C ILE A 32 25.75 -11.33 -39.41
N GLU A 33 26.40 -12.37 -39.92
CA GLU A 33 26.38 -12.71 -41.35
C GLU A 33 24.96 -12.97 -41.87
N ASN A 34 24.13 -13.67 -41.08
CA ASN A 34 22.74 -13.92 -41.45
C ASN A 34 21.91 -12.63 -41.47
N LEU A 35 22.08 -11.75 -40.48
CA LEU A 35 21.36 -10.47 -40.43
C LEU A 35 21.78 -9.53 -41.56
N VAL A 36 23.06 -9.53 -41.96
CA VAL A 36 23.54 -8.80 -43.15
C VAL A 36 22.92 -9.38 -44.42
N LYS A 37 22.87 -10.71 -44.57
CA LYS A 37 22.23 -11.37 -45.74
C LYS A 37 20.74 -11.06 -45.84
N GLN A 38 20.06 -10.93 -44.71
CA GLN A 38 18.64 -10.56 -44.64
C GLN A 38 18.42 -9.04 -44.77
N ALA A 39 19.49 -8.25 -44.95
CA ALA A 39 19.46 -6.79 -45.01
C ALA A 39 18.83 -6.13 -43.77
N VAL A 40 18.91 -6.79 -42.60
CA VAL A 40 18.40 -6.27 -41.33
C VAL A 40 19.38 -5.29 -40.69
N ILE A 41 20.69 -5.52 -40.88
CA ILE A 41 21.78 -4.66 -40.41
C ILE A 41 22.71 -4.31 -41.57
N ALA A 42 23.45 -3.20 -41.46
CA ALA A 42 24.51 -2.88 -42.40
C ALA A 42 25.70 -3.84 -42.21
N SER A 43 26.49 -4.04 -43.27
CA SER A 43 27.71 -4.84 -43.17
C SER A 43 28.72 -4.12 -42.26
N PRO A 44 29.05 -4.67 -41.07
CA PRO A 44 29.97 -4.01 -40.15
C PRO A 44 31.41 -4.14 -40.64
N GLN A 45 32.28 -3.24 -40.20
CA GLN A 45 33.71 -3.29 -40.52
C GLN A 45 34.34 -4.56 -39.92
N VAL A 46 35.13 -5.28 -40.71
CA VAL A 46 35.85 -6.48 -40.28
C VAL A 46 37.29 -6.11 -39.96
N GLU A 47 37.75 -6.49 -38.78
CA GLU A 47 39.14 -6.36 -38.35
C GLU A 47 39.72 -7.72 -37.96
N GLU A 48 41.04 -7.87 -38.08
CA GLU A 48 41.75 -9.10 -37.75
C GLU A 48 42.65 -8.90 -36.53
N LYS A 49 42.59 -9.84 -35.59
CA LYS A 49 43.53 -9.91 -34.48
C LYS A 49 44.60 -10.98 -34.78
N PRO A 50 45.89 -10.62 -34.79
CA PRO A 50 46.96 -11.60 -34.91
C PRO A 50 46.92 -12.55 -33.70
N THR A 51 46.78 -13.84 -33.97
CA THR A 51 46.88 -14.90 -32.96
C THR A 51 48.07 -15.79 -33.34
N ALA A 52 48.63 -16.56 -32.41
CA ALA A 52 49.73 -17.50 -32.66
C ALA A 52 49.44 -18.60 -33.72
N GLY A 53 48.26 -18.57 -34.36
CA GLY A 53 47.80 -19.45 -35.43
C GLY A 53 47.05 -18.65 -36.51
N ARG A 54 45.89 -19.14 -36.98
CA ARG A 54 45.08 -18.40 -37.97
C ARG A 54 44.56 -17.09 -37.33
N PRO A 55 44.67 -15.93 -38.02
CA PRO A 55 44.14 -14.67 -37.50
C PRO A 55 42.64 -14.78 -37.23
N SER A 56 42.21 -14.23 -36.11
CA SER A 56 40.80 -14.22 -35.71
C SER A 56 40.15 -12.92 -36.16
N THR A 57 39.15 -13.03 -37.03
CA THR A 57 38.35 -11.87 -37.45
C THR A 57 37.35 -11.47 -36.37
N PHE A 58 37.03 -10.18 -36.26
CA PHE A 58 35.93 -9.67 -35.46
C PHE A 58 35.26 -8.49 -36.18
N TYR A 59 34.04 -8.16 -35.77
CA TYR A 59 33.25 -7.09 -36.36
C TYR A 59 33.25 -5.89 -35.43
N VAL A 60 33.38 -4.70 -36.00
CA VAL A 60 33.35 -3.42 -35.29
C VAL A 60 32.07 -2.67 -35.64
N PHE A 61 31.31 -2.32 -34.61
CA PHE A 61 30.11 -1.49 -34.72
C PHE A 61 30.44 -0.09 -34.20
N SER A 62 30.40 0.92 -35.07
CA SER A 62 30.69 2.32 -34.72
C SER A 62 29.58 3.28 -35.15
N GLY A 63 29.39 4.37 -34.40
CA GLY A 63 28.40 5.39 -34.69
C GLY A 63 26.95 4.97 -34.38
N GLU A 64 25.98 5.79 -34.78
CA GLU A 64 24.56 5.53 -34.48
C GLU A 64 24.00 4.28 -35.16
N GLN A 65 24.41 4.03 -36.41
CA GLN A 65 24.04 2.82 -37.14
C GLN A 65 24.64 1.57 -36.49
N GLY A 66 25.93 1.61 -36.16
CA GLY A 66 26.59 0.51 -35.43
C GLY A 66 25.92 0.23 -34.08
N LYS A 67 25.52 1.26 -33.34
CA LYS A 67 24.78 1.10 -32.09
C LYS A 67 23.45 0.36 -32.30
N ARG A 68 22.64 0.78 -33.28
CA ARG A 68 21.38 0.10 -33.62
C ARG A 68 21.62 -1.35 -34.00
N ASP A 69 22.56 -1.60 -34.91
CA ASP A 69 22.83 -2.92 -35.46
C ASP A 69 23.34 -3.87 -34.38
N SER A 70 24.18 -3.37 -33.48
CA SER A 70 24.68 -4.13 -32.35
C SER A 70 23.58 -4.54 -31.36
N ILE A 71 22.57 -3.68 -31.12
CA ILE A 71 21.39 -4.01 -30.31
C ILE A 71 20.53 -5.08 -31.00
N ILE A 72 20.36 -5.00 -32.32
CA ILE A 72 19.62 -6.01 -33.09
C ILE A 72 20.30 -7.39 -32.99
N VAL A 73 21.62 -7.44 -33.09
CA VAL A 73 22.39 -8.68 -32.92
C VAL A 73 22.18 -9.27 -31.53
N VAL A 74 22.24 -8.44 -30.48
CA VAL A 74 21.98 -8.87 -29.09
C VAL A 74 20.54 -9.37 -28.93
N ALA A 75 19.55 -8.67 -29.50
CA ALA A 75 18.15 -9.06 -29.45
C ALA A 75 17.91 -10.44 -30.09
N GLN A 76 18.58 -10.75 -31.21
CA GLN A 76 18.47 -12.07 -31.86
C GLN A 76 19.12 -13.19 -31.05
N LEU A 77 20.20 -12.91 -30.33
CA LEU A 77 20.93 -13.89 -29.53
C LEU A 77 20.31 -14.12 -28.14
N CYS A 78 19.59 -13.13 -27.61
CA CYS A 78 18.94 -13.17 -26.31
C CYS A 78 17.42 -13.02 -26.45
N PRO A 79 16.67 -14.12 -26.65
CA PRO A 79 15.21 -14.04 -26.76
C PRO A 79 14.55 -13.52 -25.47
N GLU A 80 15.17 -13.71 -24.31
CA GLU A 80 14.71 -13.14 -23.03
C GLU A 80 14.71 -11.60 -23.06
N PHE A 81 15.71 -10.98 -23.70
CA PHE A 81 15.75 -9.54 -23.88
C PHE A 81 14.58 -9.06 -24.77
N THR A 82 14.28 -9.78 -25.84
CA THR A 82 13.11 -9.46 -26.69
C THR A 82 11.79 -9.68 -25.98
N ALA A 83 11.67 -10.73 -25.15
CA ALA A 83 10.48 -10.99 -24.36
C ALA A 83 10.20 -9.83 -23.39
N ARG A 84 11.22 -9.36 -22.66
CA ARG A 84 11.07 -8.20 -21.77
C ARG A 84 10.67 -6.92 -22.50
N LEU A 85 11.16 -6.71 -23.71
CA LEU A 85 10.75 -5.58 -24.53
C LEU A 85 9.27 -5.68 -24.91
N VAL A 86 8.81 -6.86 -25.32
CA VAL A 86 7.40 -7.13 -25.65
C VAL A 86 6.52 -6.96 -24.42
N ASP A 87 6.90 -7.55 -23.28
CA ASP A 87 6.18 -7.42 -22.01
C ASP A 87 6.03 -5.94 -21.62
N ARG A 88 7.11 -5.16 -21.76
CA ARG A 88 7.10 -3.74 -21.46
C ARG A 88 6.16 -2.95 -22.38
N TRP A 89 6.08 -3.31 -23.66
CA TRP A 89 5.12 -2.70 -24.58
C TRP A 89 3.69 -3.09 -24.25
N GLN A 90 3.44 -4.36 -23.90
CA GLN A 90 2.12 -4.80 -23.44
C GLN A 90 1.68 -4.09 -22.16
N GLU A 91 2.59 -3.84 -21.21
CA GLU A 91 2.30 -3.05 -20.01
C GLU A 91 1.89 -1.60 -20.35
N LEU A 92 2.59 -0.96 -21.30
CA LEU A 92 2.29 0.40 -21.74
C LEU A 92 0.96 0.45 -22.50
N GLU A 93 0.70 -0.53 -23.36
CA GLU A 93 -0.58 -0.68 -24.05
C GLU A 93 -1.71 -0.93 -23.06
N ALA A 94 -1.52 -1.76 -22.03
CA ALA A 94 -2.52 -1.98 -20.99
C ALA A 94 -2.80 -0.70 -20.17
N GLN A 95 -1.81 0.16 -19.98
CA GLN A 95 -2.00 1.46 -19.33
C GLN A 95 -2.79 2.44 -20.21
N VAL A 96 -2.57 2.42 -21.52
CA VAL A 96 -3.28 3.26 -22.49
C VAL A 96 -4.67 2.69 -22.84
N ALA A 97 -4.86 1.36 -22.72
CA ALA A 97 -6.12 0.66 -22.92
C ALA A 97 -7.10 0.83 -21.76
N GLN A 98 -6.76 1.59 -20.72
CA GLN A 98 -7.78 2.19 -19.88
C GLN A 98 -8.69 3.02 -20.79
N PRO A 99 -10.02 2.79 -20.78
CA PRO A 99 -10.90 3.41 -21.75
C PRO A 99 -10.75 4.92 -21.64
N VAL A 100 -10.13 5.52 -22.65
CA VAL A 100 -10.18 6.96 -22.87
C VAL A 100 -11.65 7.28 -22.99
N PHE A 101 -12.20 7.90 -21.96
CA PHE A 101 -13.60 8.27 -21.89
C PHE A 101 -13.86 9.29 -23.01
N ASP A 102 -14.41 8.82 -24.12
CA ASP A 102 -14.76 9.69 -25.24
C ASP A 102 -16.05 10.46 -24.89
N ILE A 103 -15.86 11.66 -24.35
CA ILE A 103 -16.91 12.60 -23.96
C ILE A 103 -17.77 13.00 -25.17
N SER A 104 -17.28 12.82 -26.41
CA SER A 104 -18.00 13.18 -27.61
C SER A 104 -19.03 12.14 -28.05
N ASN A 105 -19.01 10.93 -27.48
CA ASN A 105 -19.94 9.85 -27.84
C ASN A 105 -21.12 9.77 -26.84
N PRO A 106 -22.36 10.10 -27.25
CA PRO A 106 -23.53 10.12 -26.37
C PRO A 106 -23.81 8.77 -25.68
N TYR A 107 -23.47 7.66 -26.32
CA TYR A 107 -23.70 6.31 -25.78
C TYR A 107 -22.79 6.02 -24.57
N HIS A 108 -21.53 6.44 -24.63
CA HIS A 108 -20.58 6.27 -23.53
C HIS A 108 -20.95 7.13 -22.32
N LEU A 109 -21.44 8.35 -22.56
CA LEU A 109 -21.96 9.22 -21.50
C LEU A 109 -23.17 8.59 -20.80
N LEU A 110 -24.10 8.01 -21.55
CA LEU A 110 -25.31 7.40 -21.01
C LEU A 110 -24.96 6.19 -20.13
N GLN A 111 -24.05 5.33 -20.59
CA GLN A 111 -23.57 4.17 -19.82
C GLN A 111 -22.86 4.59 -18.52
N ALA A 112 -22.08 5.68 -18.56
CA ALA A 112 -21.41 6.24 -17.39
C ALA A 112 -22.41 6.78 -16.36
N ILE A 113 -23.43 7.51 -16.83
CA ILE A 113 -24.49 8.04 -15.97
C ILE A 113 -25.28 6.89 -15.33
N GLU A 114 -25.60 5.83 -16.08
CA GLU A 114 -26.31 4.66 -15.54
C GLU A 114 -25.50 3.93 -14.46
N THR A 115 -24.21 3.71 -14.71
CA THR A 115 -23.33 3.04 -13.75
C THR A 115 -23.17 3.88 -12.47
N GLN A 116 -22.98 5.18 -12.61
CA GLN A 116 -22.90 6.11 -11.49
C GLN A 116 -24.23 6.22 -10.74
N ALA A 117 -25.37 6.24 -11.43
CA ALA A 117 -26.70 6.26 -10.81
C ALA A 117 -26.95 5.00 -9.98
N LYS A 118 -26.59 3.82 -10.50
CA LYS A 118 -26.70 2.55 -9.77
C LYS A 118 -25.83 2.55 -8.50
N GLN A 119 -24.58 3.03 -8.61
CA GLN A 119 -23.68 3.14 -7.46
C GLN A 119 -24.22 4.12 -6.41
N ASN A 120 -24.73 5.27 -6.83
CA ASN A 120 -25.34 6.24 -5.93
C ASN A 120 -26.57 5.67 -5.21
N ILE A 121 -27.47 4.98 -5.93
CA ILE A 121 -28.63 4.34 -5.30
C ILE A 121 -28.19 3.30 -4.27
N GLU A 122 -27.20 2.47 -4.59
CA GLU A 122 -26.69 1.46 -3.66
C GLU A 122 -26.05 2.10 -2.42
N LEU A 123 -25.29 3.18 -2.59
CA LEU A 123 -24.70 3.93 -1.48
C LEU A 123 -25.77 4.60 -0.62
N THR A 124 -26.77 5.25 -1.21
CA THR A 124 -27.89 5.86 -0.47
C THR A 124 -28.65 4.80 0.33
N GLN A 125 -28.93 3.64 -0.26
CA GLN A 125 -29.57 2.53 0.47
C GLN A 125 -28.72 1.99 1.63
N LYS A 126 -27.39 1.98 1.48
CA LYS A 126 -26.47 1.62 2.58
C LYS A 126 -26.48 2.68 3.69
N VAL A 127 -26.51 3.96 3.33
CA VAL A 127 -26.59 5.09 4.28
C VAL A 127 -27.92 5.06 5.03
N GLU A 128 -29.06 4.92 4.36
CA GLU A 128 -30.39 4.82 4.98
C GLU A 128 -30.50 3.66 5.97
N LYS A 129 -29.79 2.55 5.76
CA LYS A 129 -29.74 1.42 6.70
C LYS A 129 -28.84 1.69 7.92
N LEU A 130 -27.87 2.58 7.79
CA LEU A 130 -26.90 2.91 8.84
C LEU A 130 -27.35 4.10 9.69
N GLU A 131 -28.07 5.07 9.12
CA GLU A 131 -28.63 6.23 9.81
C GLU A 131 -29.46 5.87 11.06
N PRO A 132 -30.45 4.95 11.02
CA PRO A 132 -31.22 4.63 12.22
C PRO A 132 -30.38 3.89 13.28
N LYS A 133 -29.31 3.20 12.86
CA LYS A 133 -28.38 2.54 13.80
C LYS A 133 -27.44 3.55 14.47
N ALA A 134 -26.98 4.57 13.75
CA ALA A 134 -26.19 5.66 14.32
C ALA A 134 -27.04 6.51 15.27
N GLN A 135 -28.24 6.91 14.85
CA GLN A 135 -29.14 7.74 15.64
C GLN A 135 -29.66 7.03 16.89
N ALA A 136 -29.91 5.72 16.85
CA ALA A 136 -30.22 4.93 18.04
C ALA A 136 -29.03 4.85 19.02
N LEU A 137 -27.79 4.80 18.53
CA LEU A 137 -26.60 4.81 19.39
C LEU A 137 -26.36 6.19 20.01
N ASP A 138 -26.66 7.28 19.29
CA ASP A 138 -26.51 8.65 19.77
C ASP A 138 -27.59 9.02 20.81
N THR A 139 -28.84 8.60 20.59
CA THR A 139 -29.92 8.77 21.58
C THR A 139 -29.71 7.98 22.86
N ILE A 140 -29.11 6.78 22.78
CA ILE A 140 -28.65 6.06 23.97
C ILE A 140 -27.53 6.84 24.66
N ALA A 141 -26.58 7.39 23.89
CA ALA A 141 -25.45 8.16 24.43
C ALA A 141 -25.85 9.45 25.16
N GLU A 142 -26.99 10.07 24.82
CA GLU A 142 -27.53 11.28 25.46
C GLU A 142 -28.19 11.04 26.82
N THR A 143 -28.52 9.79 27.18
CA THR A 143 -29.09 9.53 28.50
C THR A 143 -28.06 9.76 29.61
N VAL A 144 -28.43 10.57 30.61
CA VAL A 144 -27.62 10.99 31.79
C VAL A 144 -27.34 9.81 32.75
N HIS A 145 -27.35 8.58 32.25
CA HIS A 145 -27.15 7.37 33.03
C HIS A 145 -25.67 6.98 32.99
N THR A 146 -25.04 7.04 34.16
CA THR A 146 -23.66 6.60 34.37
C THR A 146 -23.67 5.21 34.99
N TYR A 147 -22.97 4.26 34.38
CA TYR A 147 -22.94 2.86 34.79
C TYR A 147 -21.69 2.53 35.59
N CYS A 148 -21.82 1.61 36.55
CA CYS A 148 -20.67 0.95 37.15
C CYS A 148 -20.00 0.02 36.13
N ILE A 149 -18.72 -0.30 36.31
CA ILE A 149 -18.00 -1.26 35.46
C ILE A 149 -18.70 -2.62 35.43
N ARG A 150 -19.22 -3.06 36.57
CA ARG A 150 -19.97 -4.31 36.67
C ARG A 150 -21.25 -4.31 35.84
N GLU A 151 -21.99 -3.19 35.87
CA GLU A 151 -23.21 -3.03 35.08
C GLU A 151 -22.87 -3.00 33.59
N CYS A 152 -21.84 -2.25 33.22
CA CYS A 152 -21.29 -2.21 31.86
C CYS A 152 -20.89 -3.62 31.36
N ALA A 153 -20.15 -4.39 32.17
CA ALA A 153 -19.75 -5.75 31.83
C ALA A 153 -20.95 -6.70 31.61
N LYS A 154 -21.99 -6.58 32.45
CA LYS A 154 -23.24 -7.34 32.30
C LYS A 154 -23.96 -6.97 31.00
N THR A 155 -24.08 -5.69 30.69
CA THR A 155 -24.76 -5.21 29.47
C THR A 155 -24.05 -5.67 28.20
N ILE A 156 -22.72 -5.71 28.20
CA ILE A 156 -21.90 -6.16 27.06
C ILE A 156 -21.83 -7.70 26.96
N GLY A 157 -22.15 -8.43 28.04
CA GLY A 157 -22.07 -9.89 28.08
C GLY A 157 -20.62 -10.40 28.17
N ILE A 158 -19.78 -9.76 28.98
CA ILE A 158 -18.39 -10.17 29.24
C ILE A 158 -18.11 -10.23 30.75
N LYS A 159 -17.08 -11.00 31.15
CA LYS A 159 -16.69 -11.06 32.56
C LYS A 159 -16.07 -9.73 32.98
N GLU A 160 -16.41 -9.26 34.19
CA GLU A 160 -15.90 -8.00 34.75
C GLU A 160 -14.37 -7.93 34.75
N LYS A 161 -13.70 -9.03 35.09
CA LYS A 161 -12.23 -9.12 35.06
C LYS A 161 -11.64 -8.91 33.67
N ASP A 162 -12.26 -9.50 32.65
CA ASP A 162 -11.78 -9.42 31.27
C ASP A 162 -11.95 -8.00 30.73
N LEU A 163 -13.06 -7.34 31.06
CA LEU A 163 -13.28 -5.93 30.74
C LEU A 163 -12.21 -5.03 31.39
N ILE A 164 -11.93 -5.23 32.68
CA ILE A 164 -10.91 -4.44 33.40
C ILE A 164 -9.53 -4.64 32.77
N ASN A 165 -9.17 -5.88 32.45
CA ASN A 165 -7.88 -6.19 31.82
C ASN A 165 -7.76 -5.54 30.45
N LEU A 166 -8.83 -5.57 29.65
CA LEU A 166 -8.88 -4.94 28.33
C LEU A 166 -8.76 -3.41 28.42
N LEU A 167 -9.43 -2.77 29.38
CA LEU A 167 -9.30 -1.33 29.61
C LEU A 167 -7.89 -0.93 30.08
N LEU A 168 -7.25 -1.77 30.89
CA LEU A 168 -5.85 -1.57 31.32
C LEU A 168 -4.88 -1.77 30.15
N GLN A 169 -5.07 -2.83 29.34
CA GLN A 169 -4.22 -3.14 28.19
C GLN A 169 -4.28 -2.05 27.12
N LYS A 170 -5.48 -1.50 26.86
CA LYS A 170 -5.67 -0.38 25.92
C LYS A 170 -5.27 0.98 26.51
N LYS A 171 -4.86 1.03 27.79
CA LYS A 171 -4.52 2.27 28.51
C LYS A 171 -5.67 3.28 28.56
N TRP A 172 -6.91 2.79 28.70
CA TRP A 172 -8.08 3.65 28.92
C TRP A 172 -8.24 3.98 30.41
N CYS A 173 -7.88 3.02 31.25
CA CYS A 173 -7.85 3.14 32.71
C CYS A 173 -6.48 2.75 33.24
N TYR A 174 -6.17 3.19 34.47
CA TYR A 174 -4.99 2.80 35.25
C TYR A 174 -5.39 2.50 36.69
N ARG A 175 -4.49 1.87 37.45
CA ARG A 175 -4.67 1.70 38.90
C ARG A 175 -3.88 2.76 39.64
N ASP A 176 -4.56 3.48 40.52
CA ASP A 176 -3.97 4.48 41.40
C ASP A 176 -3.15 3.84 42.54
N ALA A 177 -2.45 4.65 43.34
CA ALA A 177 -1.66 4.22 44.50
C ALA A 177 -2.46 3.34 45.48
N GLU A 178 -3.76 3.61 45.63
CA GLU A 178 -4.69 2.81 46.44
C GLU A 178 -5.24 1.56 45.71
N LYS A 179 -4.64 1.16 44.58
CA LYS A 179 -5.08 0.06 43.68
C LYS A 179 -6.49 0.20 43.10
N LYS A 180 -7.11 1.38 43.23
CA LYS A 180 -8.42 1.73 42.65
C LYS A 180 -8.29 2.01 41.16
N LEU A 181 -9.28 1.57 40.39
CA LEU A 181 -9.31 1.79 38.94
C LEU A 181 -9.81 3.20 38.63
N GLN A 182 -9.01 3.96 37.89
CA GLN A 182 -9.29 5.34 37.49
C GLN A 182 -9.15 5.50 35.97
N PRO A 183 -9.92 6.39 35.33
CA PRO A 183 -9.80 6.65 33.90
C PRO A 183 -8.63 7.60 33.62
N HIS A 184 -7.96 7.43 32.48
CA HIS A 184 -7.02 8.45 32.01
C HIS A 184 -7.75 9.74 31.65
N ALA A 185 -7.10 10.89 31.89
CA ALA A 185 -7.70 12.22 31.73
C ALA A 185 -8.31 12.43 30.33
N GLN A 186 -7.64 11.94 29.27
CA GLN A 186 -8.13 12.05 27.90
C GLN A 186 -9.51 11.39 27.71
N TYR A 187 -9.79 10.27 28.35
CA TYR A 187 -11.07 9.56 28.22
C TYR A 187 -12.16 10.15 29.11
N VAL A 188 -11.79 10.91 30.14
CA VAL A 188 -12.73 11.77 30.87
C VAL A 188 -13.12 12.97 30.03
N LEU A 189 -12.13 13.63 29.42
CA LEU A 189 -12.33 14.82 28.57
C LEU A 189 -13.14 14.49 27.31
N ASN A 190 -12.94 13.29 26.74
CA ASN A 190 -13.74 12.77 25.63
C ASN A 190 -15.12 12.23 26.04
N GLY A 191 -15.51 12.36 27.32
CA GLY A 191 -16.84 11.98 27.80
C GLY A 191 -17.10 10.47 27.88
N VAL A 192 -16.08 9.61 27.78
CA VAL A 192 -16.20 8.14 27.88
C VAL A 192 -16.39 7.71 29.35
N PHE A 193 -15.71 8.38 30.28
CA PHE A 193 -15.82 8.13 31.71
C PHE A 193 -16.10 9.43 32.47
N THR A 194 -16.74 9.30 33.63
CA THR A 194 -16.93 10.40 34.58
C THR A 194 -16.55 9.95 35.99
N ASN A 195 -15.95 10.84 36.78
CA ASN A 195 -15.66 10.55 38.18
C ASN A 195 -16.75 11.17 39.05
N LYS A 196 -17.55 10.31 39.70
CA LYS A 196 -18.60 10.74 40.63
C LYS A 196 -18.05 10.71 42.05
N ALA A 197 -18.08 11.85 42.73
CA ALA A 197 -17.75 11.94 44.15
C ALA A 197 -18.81 11.20 44.98
N SER A 198 -18.37 10.45 45.99
CA SER A 198 -19.25 9.94 47.03
C SER A 198 -19.79 11.11 47.86
N PRO A 199 -20.95 10.97 48.52
CA PRO A 199 -21.29 11.86 49.62
C PRO A 199 -20.16 11.86 50.66
N VAL A 200 -20.09 12.92 51.46
CA VAL A 200 -19.12 13.01 52.56
C VAL A 200 -19.41 11.89 53.55
N ILE A 201 -18.50 10.92 53.65
CA ILE A 201 -18.61 9.80 54.58
C ILE A 201 -17.74 10.13 55.79
N LYS A 202 -18.36 10.20 56.96
CA LYS A 202 -17.64 10.28 58.24
C LYS A 202 -17.12 8.91 58.60
N ASN A 203 -15.80 8.81 58.79
CA ASN A 203 -15.17 7.57 59.19
C ASN A 203 -15.52 7.27 60.65
N GLN A 204 -16.16 6.13 60.94
CA GLN A 204 -16.63 5.78 62.29
C GLN A 204 -15.49 5.70 63.33
N ASN A 205 -14.26 5.45 62.87
CA ASN A 205 -13.10 5.28 63.74
C ASN A 205 -12.30 6.56 64.02
N ASP A 206 -12.40 7.57 63.13
CA ASP A 206 -11.49 8.73 63.12
C ASP A 206 -12.26 10.07 63.09
N GLY A 207 -13.58 10.03 62.92
CA GLY A 207 -14.45 11.21 62.79
C GLY A 207 -14.19 12.05 61.52
N GLN A 208 -13.12 11.77 60.78
CA GLN A 208 -12.73 12.51 59.59
C GLN A 208 -13.71 12.29 58.44
N GLU A 209 -14.07 13.40 57.79
CA GLU A 209 -14.87 13.45 56.59
C GLU A 209 -14.02 13.10 55.36
N ARG A 210 -14.43 12.08 54.59
CA ARG A 210 -13.75 11.68 53.36
C ARG A 210 -14.71 11.64 52.19
N VAL A 211 -14.21 12.05 51.03
CA VAL A 211 -14.89 11.99 49.73
C VAL A 211 -14.10 11.07 48.82
N PHE A 212 -14.75 10.06 48.26
CA PHE A 212 -14.14 9.13 47.32
C PHE A 212 -14.58 9.42 45.89
N LEU A 213 -13.65 9.40 44.95
CA LEU A 213 -13.96 9.49 43.52
C LEU A 213 -14.17 8.10 42.95
N HIS A 214 -15.39 7.84 42.47
CA HIS A 214 -15.75 6.60 41.80
C HIS A 214 -15.85 6.83 40.30
N MET A 215 -15.01 6.12 39.54
CA MET A 215 -15.13 6.07 38.08
C MET A 215 -16.46 5.45 37.67
N ARG A 216 -17.15 6.11 36.73
CA ARG A 216 -18.35 5.60 36.07
C ARG A 216 -18.19 5.70 34.55
N VAL A 217 -18.88 4.80 33.86
CA VAL A 217 -18.94 4.74 32.39
C VAL A 217 -20.17 5.53 31.95
N THR A 218 -20.03 6.45 31.01
CA THR A 218 -21.19 7.15 30.43
C THR A 218 -21.91 6.25 29.43
N ALA A 219 -23.12 6.61 29.01
CA ALA A 219 -23.78 5.90 27.92
C ALA A 219 -22.97 5.96 26.61
N PHE A 220 -22.33 7.10 26.31
CA PHE A 220 -21.34 7.24 25.23
C PHE A 220 -20.12 6.31 25.42
N GLY A 221 -19.63 6.18 26.65
CA GLY A 221 -18.55 5.27 26.96
C GLY A 221 -18.93 3.80 26.74
N LEU A 222 -20.16 3.42 27.10
CA LEU A 222 -20.69 2.08 26.92
C LEU A 222 -20.73 1.69 25.43
N THR A 223 -21.19 2.57 24.54
CA THR A 223 -21.21 2.29 23.08
C THR A 223 -19.80 2.10 22.53
N ARG A 224 -18.85 2.96 22.92
CA ARG A 224 -17.43 2.83 22.54
C ARG A 224 -16.79 1.55 23.04
N ILE A 225 -17.00 1.20 24.31
CA ILE A 225 -16.46 -0.03 24.90
C ILE A 225 -17.06 -1.26 24.21
N THR A 226 -18.36 -1.24 23.92
CA THR A 226 -19.03 -2.34 23.19
C THR A 226 -18.42 -2.55 21.80
N GLY A 227 -18.19 -1.46 21.05
CA GLY A 227 -17.52 -1.52 19.75
C GLY A 227 -16.09 -2.04 19.83
N LEU A 228 -15.36 -1.71 20.89
CA LEU A 228 -14.00 -2.19 21.14
C LEU A 228 -14.00 -3.70 21.45
N VAL A 229 -14.91 -4.17 22.30
CA VAL A 229 -15.05 -5.59 22.65
C VAL A 229 -15.43 -6.43 21.43
N ASN A 230 -16.33 -5.95 20.58
CA ASN A 230 -16.74 -6.66 19.36
C ASN A 230 -15.59 -6.81 18.35
N LYS A 231 -14.73 -5.79 18.23
CA LYS A 231 -13.53 -5.86 17.37
C LYS A 231 -12.49 -6.86 17.89
N GLU A 232 -12.42 -7.07 19.19
CA GLU A 232 -11.46 -7.99 19.81
C GLU A 232 -11.96 -9.44 19.81
N LYS A 233 -13.28 -9.67 19.83
CA LYS A 233 -13.89 -10.99 19.63
C LYS A 233 -13.85 -11.49 18.17
N LEU A 234 -13.63 -10.60 17.20
CA LEU A 234 -13.57 -10.94 15.77
C LEU A 234 -12.16 -11.35 15.29
N LYS A 235 -11.18 -11.37 16.20
CA LYS A 235 -9.82 -11.87 15.99
C LYS A 235 -9.67 -13.22 16.67
#